data_AF-A0A453B0S0-F1
#
_entry.id   AF-A0A453B0S0-F1
#
_cell.length_a   1.000
_cell.length_b   1.000
_cell.length_c   1.000
_cell.angle_alpha   90.00
_cell.angle_beta   90.00
_cell.angle_gamma   90.00
#
_symmetry.space_group_name_H-M   'P 1'
#
loop_
_entity.id
_entity.type
_entity.pdbx_description
1 polymer ?
#
loop_
_entity_poly.entity_id
_entity_poly.type
_entity_poly.pdbx_seq_one_letter_code
_entity_poly.pdbx_strand_id
1 'polypeptide(L)'
;MKIFFWLLQQNRLWCNDRLQRRGWPNRYFCQCCLRHLETLEHLFWSCPCSLKIWTAASLWRGCHALNPAGWSAAPSSPARIKLITQKAQPGSERQAVRSMVILVCWEIWQERNSCTFRNKEASPADVIAKIQAMIELWRLAGAKHFERPFGKNDARGYATTTPRAAFSFPFHVLFHTLIT
;
A
#
# COMPACT_ATOMS: atom_id res chain seq x y z
N MET A 1 5.62 3.24 -9.50
CA MET A 1 5.05 3.80 -8.25
C MET A 1 4.88 5.33 -8.24
N LYS A 2 5.79 6.14 -8.81
CA LYS A 2 5.71 7.62 -8.73
C LYS A 2 4.41 8.23 -9.30
N ILE A 3 3.98 7.82 -10.50
CA ILE A 3 2.73 8.32 -11.13
C ILE A 3 1.50 7.96 -10.28
N PHE A 4 1.42 6.71 -9.81
CA PHE A 4 0.36 6.26 -8.90
C PHE A 4 0.27 7.15 -7.66
N PHE A 5 1.41 7.39 -7.00
CA PHE A 5 1.43 8.20 -5.80
C PHE A 5 1.07 9.67 -6.07
N TRP A 6 1.52 10.22 -7.20
CA TRP A 6 1.08 11.55 -7.64
C TRP A 6 -0.44 11.60 -7.84
N LEU A 7 -1.04 10.60 -8.51
CA LEU A 7 -2.50 10.52 -8.65
C LEU A 7 -3.22 10.41 -7.30
N LEU A 8 -2.66 9.65 -6.35
CA LEU A 8 -3.19 9.55 -4.99
C LEU A 8 -3.20 10.93 -4.31
N GLN A 9 -2.11 11.69 -4.39
CA GLN A 9 -2.02 13.04 -3.82
C GLN A 9 -3.05 14.00 -4.43
N GLN A 10 -3.35 13.84 -5.72
CA GLN A 10 -4.33 14.67 -6.43
C GLN A 10 -5.77 14.18 -6.24
N ASN A 11 -6.01 13.13 -5.45
CA ASN A 11 -7.31 12.49 -5.31
C ASN A 11 -7.88 11.97 -6.66
N ARG A 12 -6.99 11.53 -7.57
CA ARG A 12 -7.27 11.20 -9.00
C ARG A 12 -7.28 9.71 -9.34
N LEU A 13 -7.12 8.82 -8.36
CA LEU A 13 -7.26 7.38 -8.58
C LEU A 13 -8.72 7.00 -8.85
N TRP A 14 -8.93 5.97 -9.67
CA TRP A 14 -10.26 5.54 -10.12
C TRP A 14 -11.01 4.68 -9.11
N CYS A 15 -11.47 5.28 -8.01
CA CYS A 15 -12.40 4.66 -7.05
C CYS A 15 -13.86 4.69 -7.56
N ASN A 16 -14.71 3.81 -7.03
CA ASN A 16 -16.12 3.70 -7.49
C ASN A 16 -16.89 5.02 -7.34
N ASP A 17 -16.62 5.84 -6.32
CA ASP A 17 -17.25 7.16 -6.17
C ASP A 17 -17.02 8.09 -7.39
N ARG A 18 -15.83 8.00 -8.02
CA ARG A 18 -15.51 8.76 -9.24
C ARG A 18 -16.13 8.16 -10.48
N LEU A 19 -16.19 6.83 -10.55
CA LEU A 19 -16.86 6.13 -11.65
C LEU A 19 -18.35 6.46 -11.65
N GLN A 20 -18.99 6.41 -10.47
CA GLN A 20 -20.39 6.75 -10.27
C GLN A 20 -20.70 8.19 -10.69
N ARG A 21 -19.86 9.16 -10.31
CA ARG A 21 -20.01 10.57 -10.73
C ARG A 21 -19.96 10.78 -12.24
N ARG A 22 -19.39 9.84 -13.00
CA ARG A 22 -19.33 9.87 -14.47
C ARG A 22 -20.39 8.99 -15.13
N GLY A 23 -21.28 8.37 -14.35
CA GLY A 23 -22.28 7.43 -14.86
C GLY A 23 -21.69 6.10 -15.35
N TRP A 24 -20.46 5.75 -14.96
CA TRP A 24 -19.84 4.50 -15.38
C TRP A 24 -20.33 3.33 -14.51
N PRO A 25 -20.69 2.17 -15.10
CA PRO A 25 -21.05 0.98 -14.36
C PRO A 25 -19.97 0.59 -13.37
N ASN A 26 -20.34 0.34 -12.12
CA ASN A 26 -19.41 -0.02 -11.05
C ASN A 26 -20.13 -0.82 -9.95
N ARG A 27 -19.36 -1.40 -9.02
CA ARG A 27 -19.89 -2.23 -7.93
C ARG A 27 -20.24 -1.44 -6.66
N TYR A 28 -20.17 -0.11 -6.69
CA TYR A 28 -20.38 0.85 -5.60
C TYR A 28 -19.49 0.61 -4.37
N PHE A 29 -19.69 -0.51 -3.68
CA PHE A 29 -18.95 -0.91 -2.49
C PHE A 29 -17.47 -1.20 -2.77
N CYS A 30 -16.63 -0.91 -1.78
CA CYS A 30 -15.21 -1.25 -1.80
C CYS A 30 -15.04 -2.76 -1.85
N GLN A 31 -14.34 -3.25 -2.87
CA GLN A 31 -14.15 -4.70 -3.07
C GLN A 31 -13.24 -5.34 -2.02
N CYS A 32 -12.56 -4.53 -1.18
CA CYS A 32 -11.77 -5.03 -0.07
C CYS A 32 -12.59 -5.32 1.20
N CYS A 33 -13.74 -4.67 1.40
CA CYS A 33 -14.53 -4.83 2.63
C CYS A 33 -16.00 -5.16 2.38
N LEU A 34 -16.50 -4.94 1.17
CA LEU A 34 -17.88 -5.17 0.71
C LEU A 34 -18.96 -4.48 1.57
N ARG A 35 -18.62 -3.37 2.23
CA ARG A 35 -19.51 -2.70 3.21
C ARG A 35 -19.74 -1.22 2.94
N HIS A 36 -18.72 -0.48 2.56
CA HIS A 36 -18.80 0.98 2.39
C HIS A 36 -18.58 1.36 0.93
N LEU A 37 -19.13 2.51 0.52
CA LEU A 37 -18.82 3.13 -0.78
C LEU A 37 -17.31 3.25 -0.94
N GLU A 38 -16.81 2.82 -2.10
CA GLU A 38 -15.39 2.93 -2.37
C GLU A 38 -15.01 4.36 -2.73
N THR A 39 -14.37 5.03 -1.77
CA THR A 39 -13.69 6.31 -1.96
C THR A 39 -12.20 6.12 -1.74
N LEU A 40 -11.38 7.09 -2.17
CA LEU A 40 -9.95 7.11 -1.84
C LEU A 40 -9.70 7.14 -0.34
N GLU A 41 -10.51 7.93 0.37
CA GLU A 41 -10.41 8.07 1.82
C GLU A 41 -10.70 6.72 2.51
N HIS A 42 -11.78 6.06 2.10
CA HIS A 42 -12.12 4.75 2.62
C HIS A 42 -11.06 3.73 2.27
N LEU A 43 -10.72 3.59 0.98
CA LEU A 43 -9.83 2.55 0.50
C LEU A 43 -8.48 2.57 1.22
N PHE A 44 -7.87 3.73 1.43
CA PHE A 44 -6.53 3.77 2.01
C PHE A 44 -6.50 3.93 3.53
N TRP A 45 -7.49 4.58 4.15
CA TRP A 45 -7.34 5.08 5.52
C TRP A 45 -8.38 4.60 6.51
N SER A 46 -9.57 4.18 6.08
CA SER A 46 -10.63 3.70 7.00
C SER A 46 -11.19 2.32 6.68
N CYS A 47 -10.84 1.74 5.53
CA CYS A 47 -11.23 0.39 5.17
C CYS A 47 -10.65 -0.61 6.18
N PRO A 48 -11.45 -1.54 6.75
CA PRO A 48 -10.97 -2.52 7.70
C PRO A 48 -9.80 -3.38 7.17
N CYS A 49 -9.79 -3.69 5.88
CA CYS A 49 -8.67 -4.39 5.23
C CYS A 49 -7.38 -3.56 5.31
N SER A 50 -7.45 -2.30 4.91
CA SER A 50 -6.31 -1.37 4.92
C SER A 50 -5.81 -1.06 6.32
N LEU A 51 -6.72 -0.85 7.28
CA LEU A 51 -6.35 -0.64 8.68
C LEU A 51 -5.55 -1.81 9.25
N LYS A 52 -5.92 -3.06 8.94
CA LYS A 52 -5.13 -4.24 9.34
C LYS A 52 -3.71 -4.20 8.76
N ILE A 53 -3.58 -3.85 7.48
CA ILE A 53 -2.28 -3.75 6.78
C ILE A 53 -1.41 -2.67 7.43
N TRP A 54 -1.97 -1.49 7.67
CA TRP A 54 -1.25 -0.38 8.29
C TRP A 54 -0.84 -0.66 9.73
N THR A 55 -1.73 -1.23 10.54
CA THR A 55 -1.41 -1.65 11.90
C THR A 55 -0.26 -2.66 11.90
N ALA A 56 -0.32 -3.69 11.04
CA ALA A 56 0.77 -4.65 10.90
C ALA A 56 2.10 -4.00 10.47
N ALA A 57 2.04 -3.10 9.48
CA ALA A 57 3.22 -2.37 9.02
C ALA A 57 3.84 -1.48 10.11
N SER A 58 3.01 -0.90 10.98
CA SER A 58 3.48 -0.04 12.09
C SER A 58 4.24 -0.76 13.20
N LEU A 59 4.09 -2.09 13.26
CA LEU A 59 4.81 -2.94 14.21
C LEU A 59 6.23 -3.28 13.74
N TRP A 60 6.58 -2.96 12.50
CA TRP A 60 7.93 -3.16 11.99
C TRP A 60 8.88 -2.09 12.56
N ARG A 61 10.15 -2.47 12.72
CA ARG A 61 11.20 -1.59 13.26
C ARG A 61 11.24 -0.28 12.46
N GLY A 62 11.19 0.85 13.18
CA GLY A 62 11.24 2.19 12.59
C GLY A 62 9.97 2.64 11.86
N CYS A 63 8.87 1.86 11.91
CA CYS A 63 7.63 2.15 11.18
C CYS A 63 6.47 2.63 12.08
N HIS A 64 6.72 2.98 13.33
CA HIS A 64 5.67 3.40 14.28
C HIS A 64 4.82 4.59 13.80
N ALA A 65 5.38 5.47 12.96
CA ALA A 65 4.65 6.58 12.35
C ALA A 65 3.46 6.14 11.47
N LEU A 66 3.45 4.88 11.01
CA LEU A 66 2.39 4.29 10.18
C LEU A 66 1.16 3.85 10.99
N ASN A 67 1.15 4.00 12.31
CA ASN A 67 0.02 3.55 13.13
C ASN A 67 -1.25 4.40 12.87
N PRO A 68 -2.39 3.77 12.49
CA PRO A 68 -3.64 4.46 12.21
C PRO A 68 -4.21 5.31 13.35
N ALA A 69 -3.92 4.97 14.61
CA ALA A 69 -4.43 5.69 15.78
C ALA A 69 -4.04 7.18 15.78
N GLY A 70 -2.93 7.52 15.12
CA GLY A 70 -2.41 8.89 15.08
C GLY A 70 -2.86 9.72 13.87
N TRP A 71 -3.90 9.32 13.14
CA TRP A 71 -4.29 9.95 11.86
C TRP A 71 -5.60 10.74 11.87
N SER A 72 -6.40 10.65 12.94
CA SER A 72 -7.74 11.23 13.05
C SER A 72 -7.79 12.74 12.80
N ALA A 73 -6.69 13.45 13.04
CA ALA A 73 -6.58 14.89 12.83
C ALA A 73 -6.42 15.33 11.36
N ALA A 74 -6.15 14.40 10.42
CA ALA A 74 -5.85 14.75 9.03
C ALA A 74 -7.12 14.70 8.15
N PRO A 75 -7.51 15.80 7.46
CA PRO A 75 -8.76 15.87 6.70
C PRO A 75 -8.68 15.25 5.30
N SER A 76 -7.49 14.85 4.84
CA SER A 76 -7.28 14.34 3.48
C SER A 76 -6.08 13.41 3.37
N SER A 77 -6.03 12.63 2.28
CA SER A 77 -4.90 11.74 1.99
C SER A 77 -3.54 12.48 1.94
N PRO A 78 -3.40 13.65 1.27
CA PRO A 78 -2.14 14.42 1.31
C PRO A 78 -1.77 14.90 2.72
N ALA A 79 -2.74 15.41 3.48
CA ALA A 79 -2.50 15.89 4.84
C ALA A 79 -2.03 14.74 5.76
N ARG A 80 -2.63 13.55 5.62
CA ARG A 80 -2.28 12.37 6.40
C ARG A 80 -0.90 11.84 6.04
N ILE A 81 -0.55 11.82 4.77
CA ILE A 81 0.78 11.42 4.32
C ILE A 81 1.86 12.40 4.81
N LYS A 82 1.57 13.70 4.78
CA LYS A 82 2.44 14.74 5.36
C LYS A 82 2.63 14.51 6.86
N LEU A 83 1.54 14.27 7.60
CA LEU A 83 1.56 13.98 9.04
C LEU A 83 2.45 12.76 9.36
N ILE A 84 2.24 11.64 8.66
CA ILE A 84 3.03 10.41 8.83
C ILE A 84 4.52 10.68 8.58
N THR A 85 4.82 11.39 7.49
CA THR A 85 6.20 11.70 7.08
C THR A 85 6.90 12.64 8.05
N GLN A 86 6.18 13.58 8.65
CA GLN A 86 6.73 14.56 9.59
C GLN A 86 7.04 13.98 10.97
N LYS A 87 6.41 12.86 11.35
CA LYS A 87 6.73 12.12 12.57
C LYS A 87 8.11 11.46 12.53
N ALA A 88 8.68 11.26 11.35
CA ALA A 88 10.00 10.66 11.15
C ALA A 88 11.12 11.72 11.19
N GLN A 89 12.29 11.33 11.68
CA GLN A 89 13.45 12.21 11.72
C GLN A 89 13.87 12.66 10.30
N PRO A 90 14.31 13.92 10.13
CA PRO A 90 14.82 14.40 8.85
C PRO A 90 15.94 13.51 8.29
N GLY A 91 16.08 13.49 6.96
CA GLY A 91 17.11 12.69 6.29
C GLY A 91 16.62 11.30 5.85
N SER A 92 17.43 10.27 6.09
CA SER A 92 17.20 8.90 5.59
C SER A 92 15.93 8.27 6.15
N GLU A 93 15.63 8.49 7.43
CA GLU A 93 14.44 7.92 8.09
C GLU A 93 13.15 8.44 7.44
N ARG A 94 13.03 9.76 7.26
CA ARG A 94 11.90 10.36 6.55
C ARG A 94 11.76 9.84 5.13
N GLN A 95 12.87 9.62 4.42
CA GLN A 95 12.84 9.05 3.08
C GLN A 95 12.37 7.59 3.07
N ALA A 96 12.80 6.79 4.05
CA ALA A 96 12.35 5.42 4.24
C ALA A 96 10.83 5.38 4.54
N VAL A 97 10.35 6.19 5.48
CA VAL A 97 8.92 6.29 5.81
C VAL A 97 8.07 6.71 4.60
N ARG A 98 8.53 7.69 3.80
CA ARG A 98 7.84 8.06 2.55
C ARG A 98 7.77 6.89 1.58
N SER A 99 8.86 6.15 1.42
CA SER A 99 8.93 4.98 0.54
C SER A 99 8.01 3.86 1.02
N MET A 100 7.94 3.64 2.33
CA MET A 100 7.01 2.72 2.98
C MET A 100 5.55 3.09 2.74
N VAL A 101 5.18 4.36 2.93
CA VAL A 101 3.81 4.84 2.65
C VAL A 101 3.45 4.59 1.18
N ILE A 102 4.35 4.90 0.25
CA ILE A 102 4.14 4.67 -1.19
C ILE A 102 3.92 3.18 -1.47
N LEU A 103 4.75 2.32 -0.88
CA LEU A 103 4.68 0.87 -1.07
C LEU A 103 3.37 0.28 -0.52
N VAL A 104 3.00 0.62 0.71
CA VAL A 104 1.77 0.13 1.32
C VAL A 104 0.54 0.57 0.52
N CYS A 105 0.46 1.86 0.15
CA CYS A 105 -0.62 2.33 -0.72
C CYS A 105 -0.63 1.62 -2.07
N TRP A 106 0.54 1.35 -2.65
CA TRP A 106 0.61 0.63 -3.92
C TRP A 106 0.06 -0.80 -3.80
N GLU A 107 0.46 -1.55 -2.78
CA GLU A 107 0.01 -2.93 -2.61
C GLU A 107 -1.48 -3.02 -2.23
N ILE A 108 -2.00 -2.07 -1.44
CA ILE A 108 -3.46 -1.94 -1.20
C ILE A 108 -4.21 -1.71 -2.52
N TRP A 109 -3.69 -0.84 -3.39
CA TRP A 109 -4.29 -0.57 -4.70
C TRP A 109 -4.27 -1.81 -5.60
N GLN A 110 -3.16 -2.56 -5.62
CA GLN A 110 -3.04 -3.80 -6.38
C GLN A 110 -4.00 -4.89 -5.90
N GLU A 111 -4.14 -5.03 -4.58
CA GLU A 111 -5.10 -5.95 -3.97
C GLU A 111 -6.52 -5.60 -4.38
N ARG A 112 -6.92 -4.34 -4.20
CA ARG A 112 -8.22 -3.84 -4.61
C ARG A 112 -8.49 -4.12 -6.08
N ASN A 113 -7.54 -3.84 -6.97
CA ASN A 113 -7.71 -4.11 -8.41
C ASN A 113 -7.88 -5.61 -8.70
N SER A 114 -7.17 -6.48 -7.97
CA SER A 114 -7.33 -7.92 -8.09
C SER A 114 -8.74 -8.35 -7.65
N CYS A 115 -9.28 -7.77 -6.58
CA CYS A 115 -10.65 -8.02 -6.15
C CYS A 115 -11.67 -7.56 -7.20
N THR A 116 -11.48 -6.35 -7.76
CA THR A 116 -12.40 -5.78 -8.76
C THR A 116 -12.38 -6.52 -10.09
N PHE A 117 -11.19 -6.85 -10.61
CA PHE A 117 -11.03 -7.32 -12.01
C PHE A 117 -10.75 -8.82 -12.13
N ARG A 118 -10.38 -9.49 -11.03
CA ARG A 118 -10.03 -10.92 -11.05
C ARG A 118 -10.89 -11.74 -10.08
N ASN A 119 -11.94 -11.16 -9.51
CA ASN A 119 -12.80 -11.76 -8.49
C ASN A 119 -11.99 -12.38 -7.33
N LYS A 120 -10.83 -11.81 -7.00
CA LYS A 120 -10.04 -12.24 -5.85
C LYS A 120 -10.75 -11.85 -4.56
N GLU A 121 -10.71 -12.71 -3.56
CA GLU A 121 -11.06 -12.31 -2.19
C GLU A 121 -9.92 -11.51 -1.55
N ALA A 122 -10.28 -10.43 -0.85
CA ALA A 122 -9.30 -9.55 -0.24
C ALA A 122 -8.58 -10.22 0.94
N SER A 123 -7.26 -10.28 0.89
CA SER A 123 -6.42 -10.86 1.94
C SER A 123 -5.40 -9.83 2.45
N PRO A 124 -5.63 -9.21 3.63
CA PRO A 124 -4.64 -8.36 4.28
C PRO A 124 -3.29 -9.07 4.47
N ALA A 125 -3.32 -10.38 4.74
CA ALA A 125 -2.12 -11.20 4.95
C ALA A 125 -1.28 -11.29 3.67
N ASP A 126 -1.90 -11.49 2.50
CA ASP A 126 -1.19 -11.53 1.21
C ASP A 126 -0.52 -10.19 0.92
N VAL A 127 -1.23 -9.09 1.20
CA VAL A 127 -0.70 -7.73 1.00
C VAL A 127 0.51 -7.50 1.89
N ILE A 128 0.41 -7.86 3.16
CA ILE A 128 1.52 -7.79 4.12
C ILE A 128 2.73 -8.60 3.61
N ALA A 129 2.52 -9.83 3.14
CA ALA A 129 3.58 -10.68 2.62
C ALA A 129 4.24 -10.08 1.38
N LYS A 130 3.47 -9.50 0.45
CA LYS A 130 4.00 -8.79 -0.73
C LYS A 130 4.83 -7.57 -0.35
N ILE A 131 4.37 -6.77 0.61
CA ILE A 131 5.10 -5.61 1.13
C ILE A 131 6.45 -6.07 1.70
N GLN A 132 6.46 -7.11 2.54
CA GLN A 132 7.69 -7.67 3.11
C GLN A 132 8.66 -8.18 2.04
N ALA A 133 8.15 -8.92 1.05
CA ALA A 133 8.96 -9.40 -0.06
C ALA A 133 9.58 -8.26 -0.88
N MET A 134 8.82 -7.17 -1.12
CA MET A 134 9.31 -6.00 -1.85
C MET A 134 10.39 -5.23 -1.06
N ILE A 135 10.21 -5.09 0.26
CA ILE A 135 11.23 -4.46 1.12
C ILE A 135 12.53 -5.26 1.07
N GLU A 136 12.45 -6.59 1.17
CA GLU A 136 13.62 -7.46 1.10
C GLU A 136 14.30 -7.38 -0.28
N LEU A 137 13.52 -7.33 -1.36
CA LEU A 137 14.05 -7.12 -2.69
C LEU A 137 14.80 -5.79 -2.81
N TRP A 138 14.24 -4.69 -2.29
CA TRP A 138 14.90 -3.38 -2.30
C TRP A 138 16.20 -3.39 -1.49
N ARG A 139 16.21 -4.10 -0.37
CA ARG A 139 17.41 -4.29 0.46
C ARG A 139 18.49 -5.04 -0.32
N LEU A 140 18.15 -6.15 -0.96
CA LEU A 140 19.06 -6.94 -1.79
C LEU A 140 19.59 -6.14 -2.99
N ALA A 141 18.78 -5.23 -3.54
CA ALA A 141 19.18 -4.31 -4.60
C ALA A 141 20.02 -3.11 -4.10
N GLY A 142 20.36 -3.03 -2.81
CA GLY A 142 21.27 -2.01 -2.26
C GLY A 142 20.60 -0.70 -1.86
N ALA A 143 19.29 -0.69 -1.61
CA ALA A 143 18.60 0.50 -1.11
C ALA A 143 19.07 0.85 0.31
N LYS A 144 20.04 1.77 0.40
CA LYS A 144 20.77 2.14 1.64
C LYS A 144 19.90 2.65 2.79
N HIS A 145 18.67 3.09 2.52
CA HIS A 145 17.74 3.64 3.51
C HIS A 145 16.88 2.57 4.20
N PHE A 146 16.91 1.33 3.72
CA PHE A 146 16.28 0.18 4.36
C PHE A 146 17.37 -0.66 5.04
N GLU A 147 17.85 -0.22 6.20
CA GLU A 147 18.60 -1.10 7.10
C GLU A 147 17.71 -2.27 7.56
N ARG A 148 18.30 -3.40 8.01
CA ARG A 148 17.56 -4.61 8.45
C ARG A 148 16.38 -4.22 9.38
N PRO A 149 15.11 -4.34 8.95
CA PRO A 149 13.97 -4.09 9.84
C PRO A 149 13.47 -5.38 10.53
N PHE A 150 13.97 -6.55 10.09
CA PHE A 150 13.42 -7.84 10.46
C PHE A 150 14.23 -8.48 11.58
N GLY A 151 13.79 -8.19 12.80
CA GLY A 151 13.94 -9.10 13.93
C GLY A 151 12.60 -9.17 14.63
N LYS A 152 12.01 -10.37 14.72
CA LYS A 152 11.29 -10.68 15.96
C LYS A 152 12.32 -10.54 17.09
N ASN A 153 11.90 -10.11 18.27
CA ASN A 153 12.77 -10.13 19.46
C ASN A 153 13.07 -11.58 19.85
N ASP A 154 13.81 -12.32 19.04
CA ASP A 154 14.15 -13.71 19.29
C ASP A 154 15.66 -13.87 19.14
N ALA A 155 16.33 -13.93 20.29
CA ALA A 155 17.68 -14.44 20.41
C ALA A 155 17.69 -15.91 19.99
N ARG A 156 18.05 -16.19 18.73
CA ARG A 156 18.74 -17.40 18.26
C ARG A 156 18.84 -17.37 16.73
N GLY A 157 20.08 -17.27 16.23
CA GLY A 157 20.37 -17.26 14.80
C GLY A 157 20.19 -18.64 14.16
N TYR A 158 19.72 -18.66 12.91
CA TYR A 158 19.95 -19.76 11.98
C TYR A 158 20.05 -19.23 10.55
N ALA A 159 20.85 -19.96 9.76
CA ALA A 159 21.42 -19.60 8.48
C ALA A 159 20.41 -19.46 7.34
N THR A 160 20.72 -18.54 6.42
CA THR A 160 20.05 -18.30 5.14
C THR A 160 20.24 -19.47 4.17
N THR A 161 19.14 -20.06 3.70
CA THR A 161 19.08 -20.79 2.42
C THR A 161 18.08 -20.09 1.51
N THR A 162 18.54 -19.70 0.33
CA THR A 162 17.79 -18.93 -0.67
C THR A 162 17.19 -19.89 -1.70
N PRO A 163 15.86 -19.95 -1.91
CA PRO A 163 15.31 -20.52 -3.12
C PRO A 163 15.13 -19.43 -4.19
N ARG A 164 15.72 -19.66 -5.36
CA ARG A 164 15.51 -18.89 -6.59
C ARG A 164 14.06 -19.09 -7.05
N ALA A 165 13.24 -18.05 -7.02
CA ALA A 165 11.96 -18.04 -7.72
C ALA A 165 12.02 -17.03 -8.86
N ALA A 166 11.97 -17.53 -10.09
CA ALA A 166 11.80 -16.75 -11.30
C ALA A 166 10.35 -16.27 -11.37
N PHE A 167 10.12 -14.96 -11.37
CA PHE A 167 8.82 -14.37 -11.71
C PHE A 167 8.92 -13.71 -13.08
N SER A 168 8.36 -14.41 -14.07
CA SER A 168 8.10 -13.87 -15.39
C SER A 168 6.93 -12.88 -15.31
N PHE A 169 7.15 -11.64 -15.75
CA PHE A 169 6.09 -10.63 -15.93
C PHE A 169 5.55 -10.72 -17.35
N PRO A 170 4.24 -10.88 -17.55
CA PRO A 170 3.58 -10.41 -18.76
C PRO A 170 2.98 -9.03 -18.49
N PHE A 171 3.67 -7.98 -18.92
CA PHE A 171 3.04 -6.71 -19.28
C PHE A 171 2.39 -6.90 -20.64
N HIS A 172 1.07 -7.09 -20.68
CA HIS A 172 0.21 -6.66 -21.79
C HIS A 172 -1.25 -6.91 -21.40
N VAL A 173 -2.19 -6.19 -22.05
CA VAL A 173 -3.67 -6.27 -21.93
C VAL A 173 -4.20 -5.41 -20.75
N LEU A 174 -4.82 -4.23 -20.88
CA LEU A 174 -5.47 -3.49 -21.97
C LEU A 174 -5.41 -1.98 -21.63
N PHE A 175 -4.93 -1.14 -22.56
CA PHE A 175 -5.15 0.32 -22.52
C PHE A 175 -5.70 0.85 -23.86
N HIS A 176 -6.27 -0.04 -24.68
CA HIS A 176 -6.66 0.27 -26.05
C HIS A 176 -8.11 -0.10 -26.34
N THR A 177 -9.05 0.49 -25.61
CA THR A 177 -10.41 0.76 -26.08
C THR A 177 -11.08 1.66 -25.03
N LEU A 178 -11.80 2.71 -25.46
CA LEU A 178 -12.51 3.74 -24.64
C LEU A 178 -11.81 5.10 -24.49
N ILE A 179 -11.27 5.63 -25.60
CA ILE A 179 -11.37 7.07 -25.91
C ILE A 179 -11.87 7.20 -27.35
N THR A 180 -13.20 7.13 -27.50
CA THR A 180 -14.00 7.80 -28.52
C THR A 180 -15.35 8.05 -27.88
#